data_AF-W0UDY7-F1
#
_entry.id   AF-W0UDY7-F1
#
_cell.length_a   1.000
_cell.length_b   1.000
_cell.length_c   1.000
_cell.angle_alpha   90.00
_cell.angle_beta   90.00
_cell.angle_gamma   90.00
#
_symmetry.space_group_name_H-M   'P 1'
#
loop_
_entity.id
_entity.type
_entity.pdbx_description
1 polymer ?
#
loop_
_entity_poly.entity_id
_entity_poly.type
_entity_poly.pdbx_seq_one_letter_code
_entity_poly.pdbx_strand_id
1 'polypeptide(L)'
;RQVVIPTTIAGGEFSAIAGVTNLRTKVKEMLRHDLVMPRAAILDPAVTVHTPQWLWLSTGIRAVDHCVEGLCSREAHPFADAQAVKGLSMLAQALPRVKASPDDLDARMDCQIGTWLSMGPLSSGVPMGASHGIGYVLGAVYDVPHGYTSCIMLPTV
;
A
#
# COMPACT_ATOMS: atom_id res chain seq x y z
N ARG A 1 21.11 -7.18 -4.03
CA ARG A 1 20.62 -5.78 -3.86
C ARG A 1 19.69 -5.48 -5.03
N GLN A 2 18.58 -4.76 -4.80
CA GLN A 2 17.50 -4.61 -5.79
C GLN A 2 17.29 -3.13 -6.16
N VAL A 3 16.91 -2.88 -7.41
CA VAL A 3 16.32 -1.62 -7.89
C VAL A 3 14.93 -1.98 -8.40
N VAL A 4 13.92 -1.21 -8.01
CA VAL A 4 12.51 -1.53 -8.30
C VAL A 4 11.82 -0.40 -9.02
N ILE A 5 10.91 -0.76 -9.93
CA ILE A 5 10.07 0.15 -10.69
C ILE A 5 8.62 -0.32 -10.49
N PRO A 6 7.93 0.17 -9.45
CA PRO A 6 6.58 -0.30 -9.14
C PRO A 6 5.59 0.14 -10.22
N THR A 7 4.85 -0.82 -10.77
CA THR A 7 3.76 -0.55 -11.73
C THR A 7 2.39 -0.47 -11.04
N THR A 8 2.31 -0.88 -9.77
CA THR A 8 1.13 -0.72 -8.91
C THR A 8 1.44 0.23 -7.78
N ILE A 9 0.42 0.63 -7.02
CA ILE A 9 0.55 1.52 -5.86
C ILE A 9 0.33 0.76 -4.55
N ALA A 10 0.96 -0.43 -4.43
CA ALA A 10 0.82 -1.32 -3.29
C ALA A 10 1.82 -1.05 -2.14
N GLY A 11 2.87 -0.25 -2.37
CA GLY A 11 3.79 0.28 -1.36
C GLY A 11 4.87 -0.68 -0.82
N GLY A 12 4.94 -1.91 -1.34
CA GLY A 12 5.90 -2.91 -0.84
C GLY A 12 7.38 -2.51 -1.04
N GLU A 13 7.65 -1.71 -2.07
CA GLU A 13 8.96 -1.14 -2.41
C GLU A 13 9.56 -0.20 -1.35
N PHE A 14 8.74 0.25 -0.39
CA PHE A 14 9.16 1.17 0.67
C PHE A 14 9.35 0.47 2.02
N SER A 15 9.39 -0.86 2.04
CA SER A 15 9.49 -1.64 3.29
C SER A 15 10.58 -2.70 3.25
N ALA A 16 11.13 -3.04 4.42
CA ALA A 16 12.02 -4.20 4.60
C ALA A 16 11.23 -5.49 4.91
N ILE A 17 9.95 -5.55 4.52
CA ILE A 17 9.03 -6.64 4.82
C ILE A 17 8.61 -7.31 3.51
N ALA A 18 8.74 -8.63 3.46
CA ALA A 18 8.23 -9.45 2.37
C ALA A 18 7.19 -10.44 2.90
N GLY A 19 5.99 -10.43 2.29
CA GLY A 19 4.92 -11.34 2.65
C GLY A 19 4.80 -12.50 1.65
N VAL A 20 4.96 -13.74 2.10
CA VAL A 20 4.89 -14.94 1.25
C VAL A 20 3.80 -15.87 1.77
N THR A 21 2.92 -16.36 0.90
CA THR A 21 1.90 -17.32 1.31
C THR A 21 2.47 -18.73 1.24
N ASN A 22 2.48 -19.45 2.36
CA ASN A 22 2.79 -20.87 2.38
C ASN A 22 1.60 -21.66 1.83
N LEU A 23 1.73 -22.18 0.61
CA LEU A 23 0.62 -22.83 -0.09
C LEU A 23 0.12 -24.12 0.59
N ARG A 24 0.97 -24.76 1.42
CA ARG A 24 0.61 -25.97 2.16
C ARG A 24 -0.19 -25.66 3.43
N THR A 25 0.24 -24.65 4.19
CA THR A 25 -0.40 -24.30 5.47
C THR A 25 -1.46 -23.22 5.34
N LYS A 26 -1.54 -22.53 4.18
CA LYS A 26 -2.43 -21.39 3.94
C LYS A 26 -2.22 -20.26 4.95
N VAL A 27 -0.96 -20.04 5.34
CA VAL A 27 -0.54 -18.95 6.23
C VAL A 27 0.27 -17.93 5.43
N LYS A 28 0.00 -16.64 5.65
CA LYS A 28 0.83 -15.55 5.16
C LYS A 28 2.03 -15.40 6.11
N GLU A 29 3.19 -15.83 5.66
CA GLU A 29 4.45 -15.66 6.39
C GLU A 29 5.04 -14.27 6.11
N MET A 30 5.53 -13.62 7.16
CA MET A 30 6.16 -12.31 7.09
C MET A 30 7.66 -12.44 7.33
N LEU A 31 8.45 -12.05 6.35
CA LEU A 31 9.91 -12.02 6.41
C LEU A 31 10.37 -10.58 6.57
N ARG A 32 11.16 -10.29 7.61
CA ARG A 32 11.72 -8.96 7.85
C ARG A 32 13.24 -9.04 7.90
N HIS A 33 13.90 -8.31 7.02
CA HIS A 33 15.36 -8.21 7.00
C HIS A 33 15.80 -6.97 6.22
N ASP A 34 16.81 -6.24 6.70
CA ASP A 34 17.24 -4.97 6.07
C ASP A 34 17.67 -5.12 4.61
N LEU A 35 18.19 -6.30 4.24
CA LEU A 35 18.55 -6.62 2.84
C LEU A 35 17.35 -6.83 1.90
N VAL A 36 16.11 -6.88 2.42
CA VAL A 36 14.89 -6.88 1.61
C VAL A 36 14.60 -5.49 1.06
N MET A 37 14.98 -4.43 1.79
CA MET A 37 14.75 -3.05 1.37
C MET A 37 15.44 -2.77 0.02
N PRO A 38 14.71 -2.29 -1.00
CA PRO A 38 15.32 -1.88 -2.26
C PRO A 38 16.37 -0.79 -2.05
N ARG A 39 17.41 -0.79 -2.89
CA ARG A 39 18.44 0.27 -2.89
C ARG A 39 17.96 1.55 -3.54
N ALA A 40 17.00 1.43 -4.47
CA ALA A 40 16.35 2.53 -5.13
C ALA A 40 14.96 2.07 -5.61
N ALA A 41 13.98 2.94 -5.49
CA ALA A 41 12.66 2.82 -6.12
C ALA A 41 12.52 3.97 -7.14
N ILE A 42 12.17 3.65 -8.38
CA ILE A 42 11.97 4.63 -9.45
C ILE A 42 10.47 4.78 -9.67
N LEU A 43 9.94 5.94 -9.31
CA LEU A 43 8.53 6.28 -9.52
C LEU A 43 8.39 6.97 -10.87
N ASP A 44 7.98 6.20 -11.87
CA ASP A 44 7.66 6.68 -13.21
C ASP A 44 6.15 6.46 -13.45
N PRO A 45 5.33 7.52 -13.62
CA PRO A 45 3.90 7.37 -13.84
C PRO A 45 3.60 6.79 -15.23
N ALA A 46 4.50 6.97 -16.22
CA ALA A 46 4.29 6.52 -17.59
C ALA A 46 4.23 4.99 -17.68
N VAL A 47 5.04 4.27 -16.90
CA VAL A 47 4.98 2.79 -16.90
C VAL A 47 3.72 2.24 -16.21
N THR A 48 3.04 3.06 -15.40
CA THR A 48 1.84 2.65 -14.67
C THR A 48 0.56 2.71 -15.52
N VAL A 49 0.56 3.40 -16.67
CA VAL A 49 -0.62 3.54 -17.53
C VAL A 49 -1.17 2.20 -18.03
N HIS A 50 -0.31 1.17 -18.06
CA HIS A 50 -0.65 -0.19 -18.46
C HIS A 50 -1.24 -1.03 -17.32
N THR A 51 -1.22 -0.54 -16.09
CA THR A 51 -1.80 -1.25 -14.95
C THR A 51 -3.32 -1.23 -15.06
N PRO A 52 -3.99 -2.40 -15.06
CA PRO A 52 -5.44 -2.48 -15.14
C PRO A 52 -6.11 -1.63 -14.06
N GLN A 53 -7.17 -0.91 -14.43
CA GLN A 53 -7.83 0.03 -13.52
C GLN A 53 -8.28 -0.63 -12.20
N TRP A 54 -8.80 -1.87 -12.25
CA TRP A 54 -9.20 -2.59 -11.04
C TRP A 54 -8.02 -2.83 -10.08
N LEU A 55 -6.82 -3.08 -10.60
CA LEU A 55 -5.62 -3.33 -9.82
C LEU A 55 -5.05 -2.03 -9.28
N TRP A 56 -5.03 -0.98 -10.09
CA TRP A 56 -4.61 0.36 -9.66
C TRP A 56 -5.48 0.87 -8.51
N LEU A 57 -6.80 0.83 -8.67
CA LEU A 57 -7.73 1.33 -7.66
C LEU A 57 -7.70 0.49 -6.37
N SER A 58 -7.68 -0.84 -6.48
CA SER A 58 -7.65 -1.71 -5.28
C SER A 58 -6.33 -1.58 -4.51
N THR A 59 -5.18 -1.49 -5.19
CA THR A 59 -3.91 -1.22 -4.51
C THR A 59 -3.85 0.21 -3.95
N GLY A 60 -4.51 1.18 -4.59
CA GLY A 60 -4.66 2.53 -4.06
C GLY A 60 -5.49 2.60 -2.78
N ILE A 61 -6.57 1.82 -2.68
CA ILE A 61 -7.35 1.72 -1.45
C ILE A 61 -6.57 1.04 -0.33
N ARG A 62 -5.69 0.08 -0.65
CA ARG A 62 -4.72 -0.43 0.33
C ARG A 62 -3.74 0.65 0.81
N ALA A 63 -3.29 1.55 -0.06
CA ALA A 63 -2.46 2.68 0.38
C ALA A 63 -3.25 3.63 1.31
N VAL A 64 -4.54 3.86 1.03
CA VAL A 64 -5.44 4.58 1.94
C VAL A 64 -5.58 3.85 3.29
N ASP A 65 -5.71 2.52 3.27
CA ASP A 65 -5.78 1.66 4.45
C ASP A 65 -4.52 1.81 5.32
N HIS A 66 -3.31 1.82 4.74
CA HIS A 66 -2.07 2.09 5.47
C HIS A 66 -2.10 3.44 6.21
N CYS A 67 -2.61 4.50 5.55
CA CYS A 67 -2.74 5.81 6.18
C CYS A 67 -3.74 5.78 7.34
N VAL A 68 -4.93 5.22 7.13
CA VAL A 68 -6.01 5.22 8.12
C VAL A 68 -5.62 4.38 9.34
N GLU A 69 -5.11 3.17 9.14
CA GLU A 69 -4.67 2.33 10.26
C GLU A 69 -3.49 2.95 11.00
N GLY A 70 -2.57 3.61 10.30
CA GLY A 70 -1.48 4.36 10.92
C GLY A 70 -1.99 5.47 11.84
N LEU A 71 -2.95 6.28 11.36
CA LEU A 71 -3.54 7.38 12.13
C LEU A 71 -4.41 6.90 13.30
N CYS A 72 -5.07 5.76 13.14
CA CYS A 72 -5.93 5.18 14.17
C CYS A 72 -5.16 4.29 15.16
N SER A 73 -3.87 4.07 14.95
CA SER A 73 -3.05 3.22 15.80
C SER A 73 -2.88 3.82 17.20
N ARG A 74 -2.85 2.94 18.22
CA ARG A 74 -2.52 3.32 19.60
C ARG A 74 -1.06 3.74 19.77
N GLU A 75 -0.24 3.45 18.78
CA GLU A 75 1.20 3.76 18.73
C GLU A 75 1.50 4.88 17.73
N ALA A 76 0.46 5.60 17.27
CA ALA A 76 0.60 6.76 16.40
C ALA A 76 1.47 7.85 17.05
N HIS A 77 2.21 8.56 16.22
CA HIS A 77 3.10 9.62 16.66
C HIS A 77 3.28 10.69 15.57
N PRO A 78 3.66 11.94 15.92
CA PRO A 78 3.59 13.07 14.99
C PRO A 78 4.33 12.89 13.66
N PHE A 79 5.48 12.19 13.67
CA PHE A 79 6.22 11.88 12.45
C PHE A 79 5.46 10.95 11.49
N ALA A 80 4.79 9.91 12.02
CA ALA A 80 3.96 9.02 11.22
C ALA A 80 2.72 9.76 10.70
N ASP A 81 2.04 10.50 11.58
CA ASP A 81 0.79 11.19 11.26
C ASP A 81 0.97 12.22 10.16
N ALA A 82 2.06 13.00 10.20
CA ALA A 82 2.35 13.99 9.16
C ALA A 82 2.44 13.36 7.76
N GLN A 83 3.06 12.18 7.64
CA GLN A 83 3.14 11.45 6.38
C GLN A 83 1.79 10.84 6.02
N ALA A 84 1.11 10.18 6.95
CA ALA A 84 -0.17 9.53 6.72
C ALA A 84 -1.26 10.53 6.30
N VAL A 85 -1.37 11.69 6.94
CA VAL A 85 -2.32 12.75 6.57
C VAL A 85 -2.04 13.27 5.16
N LYS A 86 -0.78 13.55 4.83
CA LYS A 86 -0.43 14.05 3.50
C LYS A 86 -0.67 12.98 2.42
N GLY A 87 -0.25 11.74 2.68
CA GLY A 87 -0.49 10.59 1.80
C GLY A 87 -1.98 10.37 1.56
N LEU A 88 -2.80 10.37 2.62
CA LEU A 88 -4.24 10.21 2.55
C LEU A 88 -4.89 11.32 1.71
N SER A 89 -4.49 12.57 1.94
CA SER A 89 -4.97 13.73 1.19
C SER A 89 -4.67 13.62 -0.30
N MET A 90 -3.44 13.24 -0.66
CA MET A 90 -3.03 13.03 -2.06
C MET A 90 -3.80 11.88 -2.70
N LEU A 91 -3.90 10.73 -2.04
CA LEU A 91 -4.61 9.56 -2.56
C LEU A 91 -6.11 9.84 -2.74
N ALA A 92 -6.75 10.51 -1.78
CA ALA A 92 -8.17 10.87 -1.85
C ALA A 92 -8.50 11.81 -3.02
N GLN A 93 -7.56 12.68 -3.41
CA GLN A 93 -7.73 13.58 -4.55
C GLN A 93 -7.36 12.92 -5.88
N ALA A 94 -6.28 12.14 -5.90
CA ALA A 94 -5.71 11.58 -7.14
C ALA A 94 -6.43 10.31 -7.62
N LEU A 95 -6.85 9.42 -6.73
CA LEU A 95 -7.52 8.17 -7.12
C LEU A 95 -8.80 8.40 -7.95
N PRO A 96 -9.70 9.34 -7.58
CA PRO A 96 -10.86 9.68 -8.42
C PRO A 96 -10.47 10.24 -9.79
N ARG A 97 -9.39 11.03 -9.88
CA ARG A 97 -8.87 11.58 -11.14
C ARG A 97 -8.37 10.46 -12.05
N VAL A 98 -7.55 9.53 -11.55
CA VAL A 98 -7.09 8.37 -12.35
C VAL A 98 -8.25 7.45 -12.75
N LYS A 99 -9.30 7.34 -11.92
CA LYS A 99 -10.51 6.59 -12.28
C LYS A 99 -11.24 7.24 -13.47
N ALA A 100 -11.33 8.57 -13.50
CA ALA A 100 -11.98 9.33 -14.56
C ALA A 100 -11.13 9.40 -15.84
N SER A 101 -9.82 9.58 -15.72
CA SER A 101 -8.85 9.62 -16.82
C SER A 101 -7.64 8.74 -16.50
N PRO A 102 -7.63 7.47 -16.93
CA PRO A 102 -6.55 6.53 -16.61
C PRO A 102 -5.19 6.88 -17.20
N ASP A 103 -5.08 7.91 -18.02
CA ASP A 103 -3.88 8.42 -18.67
C ASP A 103 -3.38 9.74 -18.05
N ASP A 104 -4.05 10.26 -17.02
CA ASP A 104 -3.60 11.44 -16.25
C ASP A 104 -2.30 11.12 -15.49
N LEU A 105 -1.16 11.45 -16.10
CA LEU A 105 0.17 11.18 -15.56
C LEU A 105 0.44 11.94 -14.25
N ASP A 106 -0.11 13.14 -14.10
CA ASP A 106 0.05 13.93 -12.88
C ASP A 106 -0.70 13.28 -11.71
N ALA A 107 -1.96 12.86 -11.93
CA ALA A 107 -2.71 12.11 -10.92
C ALA A 107 -2.04 10.77 -10.59
N ARG A 108 -1.45 10.09 -11.58
CA ARG A 108 -0.70 8.85 -11.32
C ARG A 108 0.55 9.08 -10.49
N MET A 109 1.28 10.16 -10.76
CA MET A 109 2.43 10.57 -9.95
C MET A 109 1.98 10.92 -8.52
N ASP A 110 0.89 11.67 -8.36
CA ASP A 110 0.32 11.98 -7.05
C ASP A 110 -0.07 10.71 -6.28
N CYS A 111 -0.63 9.69 -6.96
CA CYS A 111 -0.89 8.39 -6.33
C CYS A 111 0.40 7.66 -5.92
N GLN A 112 1.45 7.67 -6.74
CA GLN A 112 2.74 7.04 -6.41
C GLN A 112 3.37 7.71 -5.18
N ILE A 113 3.40 9.05 -5.14
CA ILE A 113 3.91 9.82 -3.99
C ILE A 113 3.02 9.62 -2.76
N GLY A 114 1.69 9.65 -2.94
CA GLY A 114 0.75 9.39 -1.85
C GLY A 114 0.93 8.00 -1.23
N THR A 115 1.24 7.00 -2.06
CA THR A 115 1.54 5.63 -1.62
C THR A 115 2.86 5.56 -0.86
N TRP A 116 3.89 6.26 -1.33
CA TRP A 116 5.15 6.36 -0.60
C TRP A 116 4.95 6.94 0.81
N LEU A 117 4.19 8.04 0.92
CA LEU A 117 3.86 8.67 2.19
C LEU A 117 2.96 7.79 3.07
N SER A 118 2.09 6.98 2.47
CA SER A 118 1.24 6.02 3.21
C SER A 118 2.04 4.99 3.99
N MET A 119 3.31 4.77 3.61
CA MET A 119 4.21 3.84 4.29
C MET A 119 4.98 4.48 5.44
N GLY A 120 4.81 5.78 5.68
CA GLY A 120 5.37 6.50 6.81
C GLY A 120 5.13 5.82 8.16
N PRO A 121 3.88 5.51 8.54
CA PRO A 121 3.56 4.81 9.78
C PRO A 121 4.32 3.50 9.94
N LEU A 122 4.22 2.60 8.95
CA LEU A 122 4.89 1.30 9.00
C LEU A 122 6.42 1.45 9.09
N SER A 123 6.99 2.40 8.34
CA SER A 123 8.43 2.65 8.29
C SER A 123 8.96 3.27 9.58
N SER A 124 8.12 3.99 10.33
CA SER A 124 8.48 4.60 11.62
C SER A 124 8.12 3.73 12.83
N GLY A 125 7.60 2.52 12.61
CA GLY A 125 7.34 1.55 13.68
C GLY A 125 5.89 1.51 14.17
N VAL A 126 4.96 2.23 13.54
CA VAL A 126 3.53 2.12 13.83
C VAL A 126 2.97 0.85 13.18
N PRO A 127 2.39 -0.10 13.94
CA PRO A 127 1.85 -1.33 13.39
C PRO A 127 0.56 -1.08 12.59
N MET A 128 0.31 -1.93 11.60
CA MET A 128 -0.98 -2.02 10.92
C MET A 128 -2.01 -2.73 11.80
N GLY A 129 -3.29 -2.46 11.56
CA GLY A 129 -4.39 -2.86 12.42
C GLY A 129 -5.15 -4.09 11.93
N ALA A 130 -6.44 -4.12 12.29
CA ALA A 130 -7.33 -5.24 12.03
C ALA A 130 -7.62 -5.43 10.53
N SER A 131 -7.61 -4.37 9.71
CA SER A 131 -7.85 -4.47 8.27
C SER A 131 -6.77 -5.36 7.62
N HIS A 132 -5.50 -5.04 7.87
CA HIS A 132 -4.38 -5.86 7.39
C HIS A 132 -4.36 -7.25 8.03
N GLY A 133 -4.61 -7.36 9.34
CA GLY A 133 -4.62 -8.64 10.06
C GLY A 133 -5.63 -9.64 9.48
N ILE A 134 -6.87 -9.19 9.26
CA ILE A 134 -7.93 -10.00 8.64
C ILE A 134 -7.62 -10.23 7.16
N GLY A 135 -7.12 -9.21 6.46
CA GLY A 135 -6.70 -9.33 5.06
C GLY A 135 -5.63 -10.40 4.81
N TYR A 136 -4.67 -10.57 5.74
CA TYR A 136 -3.69 -11.66 5.64
C TYR A 136 -4.33 -13.05 5.68
N VAL A 137 -5.36 -13.24 6.51
CA VAL A 137 -6.10 -14.51 6.59
C VAL A 137 -6.93 -14.73 5.32
N LEU A 138 -7.69 -13.72 4.90
CA LEU A 138 -8.53 -13.79 3.70
C LEU A 138 -7.70 -14.10 2.45
N GLY A 139 -6.56 -13.42 2.28
CA GLY A 139 -5.67 -13.65 1.15
C GLY A 139 -4.99 -15.00 1.19
N ALA A 140 -4.57 -15.50 2.37
CA ALA A 140 -3.87 -16.77 2.45
C ALA A 140 -4.78 -17.98 2.29
N VAL A 141 -6.00 -17.93 2.84
CA VAL A 141 -6.96 -19.05 2.83
C VAL A 141 -7.78 -19.07 1.55
N TYR A 142 -8.25 -17.91 1.08
CA TYR A 142 -9.22 -17.80 0.00
C TYR A 142 -8.68 -17.16 -1.28
N ASP A 143 -7.38 -16.89 -1.34
CA ASP A 143 -6.71 -16.30 -2.51
C ASP A 143 -7.29 -14.93 -2.93
N VAL A 144 -7.83 -14.19 -1.96
CA VAL A 144 -8.36 -12.85 -2.20
C VAL A 144 -7.19 -11.86 -2.32
N PRO A 145 -7.07 -11.08 -3.42
CA PRO A 145 -6.03 -10.08 -3.55
C PRO A 145 -6.07 -9.04 -2.41
N HIS A 146 -4.91 -8.69 -1.88
CA HIS A 146 -4.79 -7.81 -0.70
C HIS A 146 -5.45 -6.43 -0.91
N GLY A 147 -5.40 -5.89 -2.13
CA GLY A 147 -6.12 -4.65 -2.44
C GLY A 147 -7.62 -4.76 -2.22
N TYR A 148 -8.23 -5.90 -2.56
CA TYR A 148 -9.65 -6.14 -2.33
C TYR A 148 -9.98 -6.37 -0.86
N THR A 149 -9.11 -7.05 -0.11
CA THR A 149 -9.32 -7.20 1.33
C THR A 149 -9.36 -5.84 2.00
N SER A 150 -8.44 -4.92 1.67
CA SER A 150 -8.48 -3.54 2.18
C SER A 150 -9.77 -2.79 1.78
N CYS A 151 -10.24 -2.95 0.54
CA CYS A 151 -11.51 -2.32 0.12
C CYS A 151 -12.72 -2.76 0.96
N ILE A 152 -12.73 -4.00 1.44
CA ILE A 152 -13.86 -4.58 2.19
C ILE A 152 -13.70 -4.31 3.68
N MET A 153 -12.48 -4.46 4.21
CA MET A 153 -12.24 -4.43 5.64
C MET A 153 -12.18 -3.00 6.20
N LEU A 154 -11.40 -2.11 5.56
CA LEU A 154 -11.18 -0.72 6.01
C LEU A 154 -12.43 0.02 6.48
N PRO A 155 -13.57 0.05 5.75
CA PRO A 155 -14.74 0.81 6.19
C PRO A 155 -15.45 0.24 7.43
N THR A 156 -15.10 -0.97 7.87
CA THR A 156 -15.85 -1.72 8.89
C THR A 156 -15.09 -2.00 10.18
N VAL A 157 -13.76 -1.81 10.20
CA VAL A 157 -12.88 -2.17 11.32
C VAL A 157 -12.22 -0.96 11.97
#